data_AF-A0A348WP33-F1
#
_entry.id   AF-A0A348WP33-F1
#
_cell.length_a   1.000
_cell.length_b   1.000
_cell.length_c   1.000
_cell.angle_alpha   90.00
_cell.angle_beta   90.00
_cell.angle_gamma   90.00
#
_symmetry.space_group_name_H-M   'P 1'
#
loop_
_entity.id
_entity.type
_entity.pdbx_description
1 polymer ?
#
loop_
_entity_poly.entity_id
_entity_poly.type
_entity_poly.pdbx_seq_one_letter_code
_entity_poly.pdbx_strand_id
1 'polypeptide(L)'
;MASGTSNKLTGQVGEHLVSAALGTLGYYASPYSGNVPGFDVTAVHSESLKSFPVQVKASTRGALVQSTIDKWCNHSIDKNNRQTLGELTPLKHPDLIWILVRLPDSGVSGARFFICTERDIQKKIVDRYVAFMEKHDYRRPGGGASPQAILNIKDVAEFENNWEMLSGYQ
;
A
#
# COMPACT_ATOMS: atom_id res chain seq x y z
N MET A 1 -4.12 -20.61 8.52
CA MET A 1 -4.55 -19.92 7.29
C MET A 1 -5.72 -19.03 7.65
N ALA A 2 -5.59 -17.70 7.61
CA ALA A 2 -6.76 -16.84 7.72
C ALA A 2 -7.52 -16.96 6.40
N SER A 3 -8.78 -17.41 6.46
CA SER A 3 -9.65 -17.64 5.32
C SER A 3 -9.80 -16.35 4.49
N GLY A 4 -9.99 -16.45 3.18
CA GLY A 4 -10.14 -15.28 2.29
C GLY A 4 -11.19 -14.27 2.78
N THR A 5 -12.20 -14.72 3.53
CA THR A 5 -13.18 -13.88 4.23
C THR A 5 -12.54 -12.89 5.21
N SER A 6 -11.58 -13.33 6.04
CA SER A 6 -10.93 -12.45 7.03
C SER A 6 -10.14 -11.32 6.36
N ASN A 7 -9.48 -11.59 5.23
CA ASN A 7 -8.76 -10.56 4.48
C ASN A 7 -9.73 -9.57 3.81
N LYS A 8 -10.85 -10.06 3.27
CA LYS A 8 -11.90 -9.20 2.71
C LYS A 8 -12.50 -8.27 3.76
N LEU A 9 -12.83 -8.81 4.95
CA LEU A 9 -13.34 -8.01 6.07
C LEU A 9 -12.32 -6.98 6.55
N THR A 10 -11.03 -7.34 6.59
CA THR A 10 -9.96 -6.40 6.94
C THR A 10 -9.88 -5.24 5.94
N GLY A 11 -9.96 -5.55 4.63
CA GLY A 11 -10.01 -4.53 3.57
C GLY A 11 -11.20 -3.59 3.73
N GLN A 12 -12.40 -4.16 3.86
CA GLN A 12 -13.65 -3.41 4.05
C GLN A 12 -13.58 -2.49 5.28
N VAL A 13 -13.10 -2.99 6.42
CA VAL A 13 -12.92 -2.17 7.63
C VAL A 13 -11.96 -1.00 7.37
N GLY A 14 -10.86 -1.26 6.65
CA GLY A 14 -9.92 -0.23 6.23
C GLY A 14 -10.56 0.88 5.39
N GLU A 15 -11.29 0.50 4.34
CA GLU A 15 -11.96 1.44 3.42
C GLU A 15 -12.97 2.34 4.16
N HIS A 16 -13.76 1.77 5.06
CA HIS A 16 -14.71 2.55 5.86
C HIS A 16 -14.03 3.46 6.89
N LEU A 17 -12.94 3.02 7.52
CA LEU A 17 -12.18 3.88 8.44
C LEU A 17 -11.51 5.03 7.73
N VAL A 18 -10.95 4.79 6.54
CA VAL A 18 -10.40 5.85 5.68
C VAL A 18 -11.50 6.84 5.32
N SER A 19 -12.68 6.36 4.92
CA SER A 19 -13.82 7.22 4.61
C SER A 19 -14.26 8.08 5.80
N ALA A 20 -14.28 7.49 7.01
CA ALA A 20 -14.58 8.22 8.24
C ALA A 20 -13.51 9.29 8.55
N ALA A 21 -12.23 8.95 8.43
CA ALA A 21 -11.12 9.89 8.66
C ALA A 21 -11.16 11.06 7.67
N LEU A 22 -11.39 10.78 6.38
CA LEU A 22 -11.56 11.80 5.35
C LEU A 22 -12.78 12.70 5.63
N GLY A 23 -13.87 12.13 6.15
CA GLY A 23 -15.03 12.90 6.62
C GLY A 23 -14.68 13.93 7.69
N THR A 24 -13.79 13.60 8.64
CA THR A 24 -13.32 14.56 9.66
C THR A 24 -12.45 15.68 9.09
N LEU A 25 -11.93 15.50 7.87
CA LEU A 25 -11.10 16.47 7.15
C LEU A 25 -11.92 17.28 6.11
N GLY A 26 -13.25 17.15 6.11
CA GLY A 26 -14.13 17.93 5.22
C GLY A 26 -14.35 17.32 3.83
N TYR A 27 -14.07 16.02 3.64
CA TYR A 27 -14.30 15.33 2.38
C TYR A 27 -15.56 14.46 2.42
N TYR A 28 -16.35 14.49 1.34
CA TYR A 28 -17.29 13.42 1.02
C TYR A 28 -16.49 12.23 0.49
N ALA A 29 -16.34 11.18 1.30
CA ALA A 29 -15.61 9.97 0.93
C ALA A 29 -16.55 8.78 0.81
N SER A 30 -16.48 8.07 -0.32
CA SER A 30 -17.28 6.87 -0.55
C SER A 30 -16.40 5.69 -0.99
N PRO A 31 -16.45 4.56 -0.27
CA PRO A 31 -15.96 3.29 -0.78
C PRO A 31 -16.94 2.72 -1.82
N TYR A 32 -16.46 1.76 -2.63
CA TYR A 32 -17.28 1.08 -3.64
C TYR A 32 -17.80 -0.27 -3.11
N SER A 33 -19.01 -0.67 -3.53
CA SER A 33 -19.64 -1.94 -3.11
C SER A 33 -19.03 -3.19 -3.76
N GLY A 34 -17.94 -3.03 -4.53
CA GLY A 34 -17.23 -4.11 -5.20
C GLY A 34 -15.82 -3.66 -5.58
N ASN A 35 -15.01 -4.62 -6.06
CA ASN A 35 -13.63 -4.33 -6.46
C ASN A 35 -13.62 -3.46 -7.73
N VAL A 36 -13.29 -2.19 -7.56
CA VAL A 36 -13.01 -1.28 -8.67
C VAL A 36 -11.52 -1.39 -9.02
N PRO A 37 -11.17 -1.70 -10.28
CA PRO A 37 -9.76 -1.76 -10.66
C PRO A 37 -9.07 -0.39 -10.46
N GLY A 38 -8.06 -0.35 -9.59
CA GLY A 38 -7.11 0.75 -9.48
C GLY A 38 -7.21 1.64 -8.24
N PHE A 39 -8.36 1.68 -7.56
CA PHE A 39 -8.55 2.41 -6.31
C PHE A 39 -9.79 1.90 -5.56
N ASP A 40 -9.89 2.18 -4.26
CA ASP A 40 -10.94 1.62 -3.40
C ASP A 40 -11.94 2.68 -2.87
N VAL A 41 -11.52 3.94 -2.77
CA VAL A 41 -12.33 5.07 -2.26
C VAL A 41 -12.20 6.27 -3.20
N THR A 42 -13.30 7.00 -3.41
CA THR A 42 -13.25 8.36 -3.97
C THR A 42 -13.53 9.37 -2.89
N ALA A 43 -12.70 10.41 -2.82
CA ALA A 43 -12.87 11.55 -1.92
C ALA A 43 -13.16 12.81 -2.74
N VAL A 44 -14.08 13.64 -2.25
CA VAL A 44 -14.43 14.94 -2.85
C VAL A 44 -14.43 16.00 -1.75
N HIS A 45 -13.66 17.06 -1.91
CA HIS A 45 -13.66 18.15 -0.94
C HIS A 45 -15.01 18.86 -0.95
N SER A 46 -15.60 19.07 0.22
CA SER A 46 -16.98 19.54 0.35
C SER A 46 -17.20 20.95 -0.21
N GLU A 47 -16.19 21.82 -0.14
CA GLU A 47 -16.31 23.20 -0.61
C GLU A 47 -15.82 23.39 -2.04
N SER A 48 -14.62 22.91 -2.37
CA SER A 48 -14.01 23.13 -3.70
C SER A 48 -14.46 22.13 -4.75
N LEU A 49 -15.13 21.04 -4.35
CA LEU A 49 -15.56 19.93 -5.21
C LEU A 49 -14.40 19.23 -5.95
N LYS A 50 -13.15 19.50 -5.58
CA LYS A 50 -11.99 18.75 -6.09
C LYS A 50 -12.09 17.31 -5.61
N SER A 51 -11.85 16.38 -6.53
CA SER A 51 -11.95 14.95 -6.25
C SER A 51 -10.64 14.23 -6.51
N PHE A 52 -10.42 13.15 -5.78
CA PHE A 52 -9.28 12.26 -6.00
C PHE A 52 -9.61 10.81 -5.62
N PRO A 53 -9.08 9.84 -6.38
CA PRO A 53 -9.13 8.43 -6.01
C PRO A 53 -8.11 8.11 -4.93
N VAL A 54 -8.44 7.12 -4.09
CA VAL A 54 -7.59 6.62 -3.01
C VAL A 54 -7.53 5.09 -3.07
N GLN A 55 -6.31 4.55 -3.13
CA GLN A 55 -6.06 3.14 -2.89
C GLN A 55 -5.86 2.90 -1.38
N VAL A 56 -6.58 1.95 -0.83
CA VAL A 56 -6.49 1.53 0.57
C VAL A 56 -5.78 0.19 0.67
N LYS A 57 -4.93 0.04 1.69
CA LYS A 57 -4.39 -1.26 2.10
C LYS A 57 -4.46 -1.39 3.61
N ALA A 58 -5.31 -2.28 4.09
CA ALA A 58 -5.47 -2.54 5.51
C ALA A 58 -4.81 -3.86 5.92
N SER A 59 -4.24 -3.87 7.13
CA SER A 59 -3.63 -5.06 7.71
C SER A 59 -3.83 -5.12 9.22
N THR A 60 -4.13 -6.32 9.71
CA THR A 60 -4.08 -6.71 11.13
C THR A 60 -2.73 -7.31 11.50
N ARG A 61 -1.73 -7.25 10.61
CA ARG A 61 -0.39 -7.82 10.83
C ARG A 61 0.70 -6.78 10.55
N GLY A 62 1.95 -7.16 10.81
CA GLY A 62 3.10 -6.26 10.62
C GLY A 62 3.37 -5.84 9.18
N ALA A 63 2.99 -6.68 8.19
CA ALA A 63 3.09 -6.34 6.77
C ALA A 63 1.88 -5.53 6.32
N LEU A 64 2.11 -4.30 5.84
CA LEU A 64 1.09 -3.36 5.36
C LEU A 64 0.84 -3.50 3.86
N VAL A 65 1.90 -3.75 3.09
CA VAL A 65 1.81 -4.03 1.66
C VAL A 65 2.42 -5.40 1.40
N GLN A 66 1.70 -6.23 0.65
CA GLN A 66 2.20 -7.49 0.11
C GLN A 66 1.98 -7.49 -1.39
N SER A 67 3.03 -7.75 -2.15
CA SER A 67 3.03 -7.71 -3.61
C SER A 67 4.07 -8.66 -4.18
N THR A 68 4.21 -8.68 -5.50
CA THR A 68 5.35 -9.28 -6.21
C THR A 68 6.22 -8.16 -6.75
N ILE A 69 7.54 -8.36 -6.73
CA ILE A 69 8.48 -7.33 -7.19
C ILE A 69 8.29 -6.99 -8.67
N ASP A 70 7.80 -7.94 -9.47
CA ASP A 70 7.51 -7.77 -10.91
C ASP A 70 6.49 -6.66 -11.20
N LYS A 71 5.65 -6.29 -10.21
CA LYS A 71 4.74 -5.15 -10.35
C LYS A 71 5.49 -3.82 -10.41
N TRP A 72 6.66 -3.74 -9.77
CA TRP A 72 7.29 -2.47 -9.42
C TRP A 72 8.57 -2.20 -10.21
N CYS A 73 9.28 -3.24 -10.64
CA CYS A 73 10.43 -3.12 -11.53
C CYS A 73 10.56 -4.36 -12.41
N ASN A 74 11.36 -4.22 -13.47
CA ASN A 74 11.81 -5.37 -14.25
C ASN A 74 12.54 -6.34 -13.32
N HIS A 75 12.09 -7.58 -13.31
CA HIS A 75 12.63 -8.62 -12.45
C HIS A 75 12.70 -9.94 -13.20
N SER A 76 13.79 -10.68 -13.01
CA SER A 76 13.98 -11.99 -13.60
C SER A 76 14.70 -12.93 -12.64
N ILE A 77 14.46 -14.23 -12.81
CA ILE A 77 15.07 -15.28 -12.02
C ILE A 77 15.78 -16.24 -12.97
N ASP A 78 17.07 -16.50 -12.72
CA ASP A 78 17.86 -17.43 -13.52
C ASP A 78 17.67 -18.90 -13.09
N LYS A 79 18.30 -19.83 -13.83
CA LYS A 79 18.28 -21.27 -13.53
C LYS A 79 18.88 -21.66 -12.17
N ASN A 80 19.63 -20.75 -11.54
CA ASN A 80 20.27 -20.94 -10.24
C ASN A 80 19.51 -20.17 -9.13
N ASN A 81 18.27 -19.76 -9.38
CA ASN A 81 17.44 -18.93 -8.50
C ASN A 81 18.08 -17.60 -8.09
N ARG A 82 19.03 -17.10 -8.88
CA ARG A 82 19.58 -15.75 -8.74
C ARG A 82 18.61 -14.77 -9.35
N GLN A 83 18.29 -13.72 -8.61
CA GLN A 83 17.31 -12.72 -8.99
C GLN A 83 18.00 -11.46 -9.50
N THR A 84 17.57 -10.96 -10.65
CA THR A 84 18.09 -9.71 -11.23
C THR A 84 16.98 -8.67 -11.19
N LEU A 85 17.32 -7.46 -10.73
CA LEU A 85 16.44 -6.29 -10.76
C LEU A 85 16.93 -5.35 -11.86
N GLY A 86 15.99 -4.81 -12.63
CA GLY A 86 16.21 -3.84 -13.69
C GLY A 86 15.48 -2.54 -13.43
N GLU A 87 15.16 -1.82 -14.51
CA GLU A 87 14.49 -0.52 -14.46
C GLU A 87 13.13 -0.57 -13.74
N LEU A 88 12.74 0.55 -13.14
CA LEU A 88 11.44 0.72 -12.52
C LEU A 88 10.32 0.61 -13.57
N THR A 89 9.25 -0.11 -13.23
CA THR A 89 8.06 -0.19 -14.07
C THR A 89 7.39 1.19 -14.10
N PRO A 90 7.11 1.79 -15.27
CA PRO A 90 6.42 3.08 -15.33
C PRO A 90 5.04 3.00 -14.66
N LEU A 91 4.81 3.86 -13.67
CA LEU A 91 3.51 3.96 -12.99
C LEU A 91 2.53 4.73 -13.87
N LYS A 92 1.31 4.20 -14.02
CA LYS A 92 0.23 4.89 -14.75
C LYS A 92 -0.28 6.12 -13.99
N HIS A 93 -0.30 6.03 -12.66
CA HIS A 93 -0.83 7.07 -11.77
C HIS A 93 0.14 7.29 -10.59
N PRO A 94 1.34 7.85 -10.82
CA PRO A 94 2.37 7.96 -9.79
C PRO A 94 1.91 8.76 -8.57
N ASP A 95 0.99 9.70 -8.76
CA ASP A 95 0.47 10.59 -7.71
C ASP A 95 -0.86 10.07 -7.12
N LEU A 96 -1.28 8.84 -7.45
CA LEU A 96 -2.43 8.18 -6.81
C LEU A 96 -2.17 8.11 -5.30
N ILE A 97 -3.13 8.58 -4.52
CA ILE A 97 -3.04 8.56 -3.06
C ILE A 97 -3.23 7.13 -2.56
N TRP A 98 -2.29 6.68 -1.73
CA TRP A 98 -2.34 5.42 -1.00
C TRP A 98 -2.49 5.71 0.49
N ILE A 99 -3.51 5.11 1.10
CA ILE A 99 -3.70 5.14 2.55
C ILE A 99 -3.58 3.72 3.10
N LEU A 100 -2.48 3.47 3.80
CA LEU A 100 -2.24 2.20 4.49
C LEU A 100 -2.84 2.28 5.90
N VAL A 101 -3.52 1.23 6.33
CA VAL A 101 -4.20 1.17 7.63
C VAL A 101 -3.66 -0.01 8.43
N ARG A 102 -3.03 0.26 9.58
CA ARG A 102 -2.73 -0.77 10.58
C ARG A 102 -3.87 -0.82 11.59
N LEU A 103 -4.69 -1.87 11.54
CA LEU A 103 -5.73 -2.13 12.53
C LEU A 103 -5.15 -2.85 13.74
N PRO A 104 -5.44 -2.49 14.99
CA PRO A 104 -5.06 -3.30 16.14
C PRO A 104 -5.84 -4.61 16.18
N ASP A 105 -5.37 -5.58 16.95
CA ASP A 105 -6.02 -6.89 17.05
C ASP A 105 -7.35 -6.84 17.83
N SER A 106 -7.56 -5.79 18.63
CA SER A 106 -8.73 -5.60 19.51
C SER A 106 -9.88 -4.81 18.87
N GLY A 107 -9.84 -4.53 17.56
CA GLY A 107 -10.90 -3.79 16.86
C GLY A 107 -10.35 -2.64 16.01
N VAL A 108 -11.06 -1.50 16.00
CA VAL A 108 -10.72 -0.34 15.16
C VAL A 108 -10.11 0.84 15.93
N SER A 109 -10.34 0.90 17.25
CA SER A 109 -9.80 1.95 18.10
C SER A 109 -8.28 1.81 18.21
N GLY A 110 -7.53 2.84 17.84
CA GLY A 110 -6.07 2.79 17.73
C GLY A 110 -5.54 2.39 16.35
N ALA A 111 -6.39 2.39 15.32
CA ALA A 111 -5.94 2.27 13.94
C ALA A 111 -4.91 3.37 13.59
N ARG A 112 -3.83 2.98 12.92
CA ARG A 112 -2.77 3.91 12.46
C ARG A 112 -2.86 4.05 10.95
N PHE A 113 -2.68 5.28 10.46
CA PHE A 113 -2.80 5.63 9.05
C PHE A 113 -1.47 6.10 8.50
N PHE A 114 -1.13 5.66 7.29
CA PHE A 114 0.07 6.07 6.58
C PHE A 114 -0.32 6.56 5.19
N ILE A 115 -0.06 7.84 4.90
CA ILE A 115 -0.55 8.54 3.71
C ILE A 115 0.63 8.89 2.81
N CYS A 116 0.62 8.35 1.59
CA CYS A 116 1.70 8.49 0.61
C CYS A 116 1.17 8.34 -0.82
N THR A 117 2.05 8.43 -1.82
CA THR A 117 1.70 8.23 -3.23
C THR A 117 2.07 6.82 -3.72
N GLU A 118 1.51 6.39 -4.86
CA GLU A 118 1.94 5.13 -5.50
C GLU A 118 3.45 5.13 -5.83
N ARG A 119 3.98 6.30 -6.20
CA ARG A 119 5.43 6.51 -6.42
C ARG A 119 6.24 6.21 -5.16
N ASP A 120 5.79 6.67 -4.00
CA ASP A 120 6.45 6.39 -2.74
C ASP A 120 6.44 4.89 -2.41
N ILE A 121 5.32 4.22 -2.66
CA ILE A 121 5.20 2.77 -2.48
C ILE A 121 6.17 2.02 -3.41
N GLN A 122 6.24 2.39 -4.69
CA GLN A 122 7.20 1.79 -5.63
C GLN A 122 8.63 1.97 -5.14
N LYS A 123 9.01 3.19 -4.75
CA LYS A 123 10.35 3.46 -4.24
C LYS A 123 10.66 2.60 -3.02
N LYS A 124 9.81 2.65 -1.99
CA LYS A 124 10.02 1.89 -0.75
C LYS A 124 10.10 0.39 -0.97
N ILE A 125 9.24 -0.16 -1.82
CA ILE A 125 9.18 -1.61 -2.00
C ILE A 125 10.38 -2.12 -2.81
N VAL A 126 10.83 -1.36 -3.81
CA VAL A 126 12.04 -1.69 -4.58
C VAL A 126 13.28 -1.52 -3.71
N ASP A 127 13.46 -0.39 -3.02
CA ASP A 127 14.61 -0.14 -2.14
C ASP A 127 14.77 -1.26 -1.09
N ARG A 128 13.66 -1.64 -0.45
CA ARG A 128 13.66 -2.74 0.52
C ARG A 128 14.00 -4.09 -0.10
N TYR A 129 13.50 -4.35 -1.32
CA TYR A 129 13.78 -5.60 -2.02
C TYR A 129 15.24 -5.69 -2.44
N VAL A 130 15.80 -4.61 -2.99
CA VAL A 130 17.22 -4.49 -3.37
C VAL A 130 18.09 -4.74 -2.14
N ALA A 131 17.85 -4.03 -1.04
CA ALA A 131 18.64 -4.20 0.19
C ALA A 131 18.56 -5.64 0.74
N PHE A 132 17.41 -6.31 0.62
CA PHE A 132 17.27 -7.71 0.98
C PHE A 132 18.07 -8.63 0.05
N MET A 133 18.02 -8.39 -1.26
CA MET A 133 18.72 -9.21 -2.24
C MET A 133 20.24 -9.04 -2.15
N GLU A 134 20.75 -7.81 -2.02
CA GLU A 134 22.18 -7.54 -1.83
C GLU A 134 22.74 -8.27 -0.61
N LYS A 135 22.01 -8.24 0.51
CA LYS A 135 22.39 -8.96 1.74
C LYS A 135 22.52 -10.48 1.52
N HIS A 136 21.81 -11.03 0.53
CA HIS A 136 21.75 -12.46 0.27
C HIS A 136 22.36 -12.85 -1.08
N ASP A 137 23.28 -12.05 -1.61
CA ASP A 137 23.97 -12.29 -2.89
C ASP A 137 22.99 -12.58 -4.04
N TYR A 138 21.88 -11.84 -4.04
CA TYR A 138 20.79 -11.93 -4.99
C TYR A 138 20.14 -13.32 -5.07
N ARG A 139 20.23 -14.12 -4.01
CA ARG A 139 19.58 -15.42 -3.88
C ARG A 139 18.80 -15.47 -2.58
N ARG A 140 17.54 -15.91 -2.61
CA ARG A 140 16.80 -16.01 -1.36
C ARG A 140 17.38 -17.11 -0.46
N PRO A 141 17.37 -16.91 0.87
CA PRO A 141 17.67 -17.97 1.82
C PRO A 141 16.84 -19.23 1.55
N GLY A 142 17.47 -20.40 1.65
CA GLY A 142 16.84 -21.68 1.34
C GLY A 142 16.67 -21.98 -0.15
N GLY A 143 17.27 -21.18 -1.04
CA GLY A 143 17.28 -21.44 -2.48
C GLY A 143 15.94 -21.19 -3.19
N GLY A 144 15.01 -20.47 -2.55
CA GLY A 144 13.69 -20.20 -3.11
C GLY A 144 13.68 -19.16 -4.23
N ALA A 145 12.72 -19.28 -5.15
CA ALA A 145 12.50 -18.37 -6.28
C ALA A 145 11.32 -17.39 -6.06
N SER A 146 10.91 -17.16 -4.81
CA SER A 146 9.75 -16.29 -4.55
C SER A 146 10.03 -14.84 -4.97
N PRO A 147 9.13 -14.17 -5.72
CA PRO A 147 9.21 -12.74 -6.02
C PRO A 147 8.55 -11.86 -4.94
N GLN A 148 8.17 -12.43 -3.79
CA GLN A 148 7.36 -11.74 -2.79
C GLN A 148 8.07 -10.49 -2.23
N ALA A 149 7.45 -9.34 -2.40
CA ALA A 149 7.90 -8.06 -1.87
C ALA A 149 6.90 -7.56 -0.82
N ILE A 150 7.40 -7.15 0.34
CA ILE A 150 6.56 -6.71 1.46
C ILE A 150 7.06 -5.38 2.01
N LEU A 151 6.15 -4.50 2.42
CA LEU A 151 6.44 -3.34 3.27
C LEU A 151 5.82 -3.56 4.64
N ASN A 152 6.58 -3.27 5.69
CA ASN A 152 6.12 -3.27 7.08
C ASN A 152 6.01 -1.83 7.60
N ILE A 153 5.46 -1.67 8.80
CA ILE A 153 5.30 -0.37 9.47
C ILE A 153 6.60 0.46 9.45
N LYS A 154 7.75 -0.15 9.78
CA LYS A 154 9.04 0.55 9.80
C LYS A 154 9.47 1.11 8.45
N ASP A 155 9.04 0.48 7.35
CA ASP A 155 9.44 0.85 5.99
C ASP A 155 8.64 2.05 5.48
N VAL A 156 7.49 2.34 6.11
CA VAL A 156 6.56 3.43 5.76
C VAL A 156 6.32 4.40 6.92
N ALA A 157 7.11 4.32 7.98
CA ALA A 157 6.88 5.07 9.23
C ALA A 157 6.87 6.59 9.02
N GLU A 158 7.63 7.09 8.05
CA GLU A 158 7.66 8.53 7.71
C GLU A 158 6.34 9.06 7.14
N PHE A 159 5.46 8.17 6.67
CA PHE A 159 4.15 8.54 6.12
C PHE A 159 3.04 8.53 7.16
N GLU A 160 3.36 8.20 8.42
CA GLU A 160 2.37 8.09 9.49
C GLU A 160 1.69 9.44 9.76
N ASN A 161 0.36 9.43 9.74
CA ASN A 161 -0.50 10.61 9.93
C ASN A 161 -0.17 11.80 9.01
N ASN A 162 0.43 11.54 7.83
CA ASN A 162 0.76 12.58 6.85
C ASN A 162 -0.47 13.09 6.07
N TRP A 163 -1.53 13.48 6.78
CA TRP A 163 -2.78 13.97 6.20
C TRP A 163 -2.61 15.30 5.47
N GLU A 164 -1.59 16.09 5.81
CA GLU A 164 -1.26 17.36 5.16
C GLU A 164 -0.95 17.21 3.66
N MET A 165 -0.55 16.01 3.22
CA MET A 165 -0.40 15.67 1.80
C MET A 165 -1.69 15.95 0.99
N LEU A 166 -2.86 15.92 1.64
CA LEU A 166 -4.15 16.13 0.99
C LEU A 166 -4.51 17.60 0.78
N SER A 167 -3.71 18.54 1.29
CA SER A 167 -3.96 19.99 1.19
C SER A 167 -4.11 20.50 -0.25
N GLY A 168 -3.44 19.88 -1.24
CA GLY A 168 -3.60 20.22 -2.65
C GLY A 168 -5.01 19.95 -3.22
N TYR A 169 -5.78 19.09 -2.54
CA TYR A 169 -7.15 18.73 -2.90
C TYR A 169 -8.22 19.51 -2.13
N GLN A 170 -7.82 20.46 -1.27
CA GLN A 170 -8.74 21.40 -0.64
C GLN A 170 -9.15 22.51 -1.61
#